data_AF-A0A950MH78-F1
#
_entry.id   AF-A0A950MH78-F1
#
_cell.length_a   1.000
_cell.length_b   1.000
_cell.length_c   1.000
_cell.angle_alpha   90.00
_cell.angle_beta   90.00
_cell.angle_gamma   90.00
#
_symmetry.space_group_name_H-M   'P 1'
#
loop_
_entity.id
_entity.type
_entity.pdbx_description
1 polymer ?
#
loop_
_entity_poly.entity_id
_entity_poly.type
_entity_poly.pdbx_seq_one_letter_code
_entity_poly.pdbx_strand_id
1 'polypeptide(L)'
;AAKLRINEVAPGLTLPSAEQTPEQFAQIHQRTPTQRGSTPLDIARAVFYFAENELLTGQSLVVDGGQHLVPSLRDVMYLTGGKYAV
;
A
#
# COMPACT_ATOMS: atom_id res chain seq x y z
N ALA A 1 7.91 -0.20 -33.40
CA ALA A 1 6.97 0.04 -32.29
C ALA A 1 7.54 -0.52 -30.99
N ALA A 2 7.21 0.06 -29.84
CA ALA A 2 7.63 -0.44 -28.53
C ALA A 2 6.99 -1.82 -28.26
N LYS A 3 7.79 -2.80 -27.82
CA LYS A 3 7.35 -4.19 -27.61
C LYS A 3 7.00 -4.53 -26.16
N LEU A 4 7.21 -3.59 -25.23
CA LEU A 4 7.06 -3.79 -23.79
C LEU A 4 6.00 -2.84 -23.22
N ARG A 5 5.17 -3.35 -22.31
CA ARG A 5 4.27 -2.56 -21.48
C ARG A 5 4.92 -2.33 -20.12
N ILE A 6 4.78 -1.12 -19.60
CA ILE A 6 5.33 -0.73 -18.29
C ILE A 6 4.16 -0.17 -17.49
N ASN A 7 3.90 -0.75 -16.31
CA ASN A 7 2.89 -0.29 -15.37
C ASN A 7 3.47 -0.31 -13.95
N GLU A 8 2.82 0.38 -13.03
CA GLU A 8 3.21 0.51 -11.63
C GLU A 8 2.12 -0.01 -10.70
N VAL A 9 2.50 -0.71 -9.63
CA VAL A 9 1.64 -1.00 -8.49
C VAL A 9 2.24 -0.30 -7.26
N ALA A 10 1.47 0.61 -6.66
CA ALA A 10 1.87 1.38 -5.48
C ALA A 10 1.17 0.83 -4.23
N PRO A 11 1.80 -0.04 -3.44
CA PRO A 11 1.18 -0.64 -2.28
C PRO A 11 1.18 0.30 -1.06
N GLY A 12 0.20 0.08 -0.17
CA GLY A 12 0.23 0.63 1.18
C GLY A 12 1.15 -0.17 2.11
N LEU A 13 1.06 0.12 3.42
CA LEU A 13 1.81 -0.62 4.44
C LEU A 13 1.35 -2.10 4.49
N THR A 14 2.10 -2.96 3.79
CA THR A 14 1.68 -4.34 3.49
C THR A 14 2.24 -5.36 4.49
N LEU A 15 3.42 -5.10 5.03
CA LEU A 15 4.10 -5.94 6.02
C LEU A 15 4.53 -5.06 7.20
N PRO A 16 4.61 -5.61 8.43
CA PRO A 16 5.11 -4.88 9.58
C PRO A 16 6.52 -4.35 9.32
N SER A 17 6.76 -3.10 9.71
CA SER A 17 8.11 -2.55 9.73
C SER A 17 8.89 -3.12 10.92
N ALA A 18 10.22 -3.06 10.87
CA ALA A 18 11.10 -3.82 11.77
C ALA A 18 10.79 -3.66 13.28
N GLU A 19 10.49 -2.44 13.73
CA GLU A 19 10.21 -2.15 15.14
C GLU A 19 8.71 -2.17 15.50
N GLN A 20 7.83 -2.50 14.55
CA GLN A 20 6.38 -2.51 14.80
C GLN A 20 5.91 -3.83 15.43
N THR A 21 5.12 -3.72 16.49
CA THR A 21 4.36 -4.86 17.00
C THR A 21 3.18 -5.17 16.07
N PRO A 22 2.67 -6.42 16.09
CA PRO A 22 1.47 -6.78 15.34
C PRO A 22 0.26 -5.88 15.65
N GLU A 23 0.12 -5.43 16.90
CA GLU A 23 -0.97 -4.56 17.34
C GLU A 23 -0.84 -3.16 16.76
N GLN A 24 0.37 -2.58 16.76
CA GLN A 24 0.64 -1.28 16.12
C GLN A 24 0.37 -1.34 14.61
N PHE A 25 0.82 -2.41 13.97
CA PHE A 25 0.58 -2.65 12.55
C PHE A 25 -0.92 -2.73 12.23
N ALA A 26 -1.68 -3.49 13.03
CA ALA A 26 -3.13 -3.59 12.88
C ALA A 26 -3.85 -2.23 13.12
N GLN A 27 -3.38 -1.43 14.08
CA GLN A 27 -3.94 -0.11 14.36
C GLN A 27 -3.75 0.88 13.21
N ILE A 28 -2.62 0.82 12.49
CA ILE A 28 -2.38 1.70 11.33
C ILE A 28 -3.38 1.38 10.22
N HIS A 29 -3.66 0.11 9.97
CA HIS A 29 -4.62 -0.30 8.95
C HIS A 29 -6.03 0.22 9.22
N GLN A 30 -6.42 0.40 10.47
CA GLN A 30 -7.72 1.01 10.83
C GLN A 30 -7.83 2.49 10.46
N ARG A 31 -6.70 3.15 10.14
CA ARG A 31 -6.67 4.57 9.74
C ARG A 31 -6.84 4.76 8.24
N THR A 32 -6.77 3.69 7.43
CA THR A 32 -7.05 3.80 6.01
C THR A 32 -8.57 3.95 5.78
N PRO A 33 -9.02 4.63 4.72
CA PRO A 33 -10.44 4.76 4.38
C PRO A 33 -11.21 3.42 4.32
N THR A 34 -10.57 2.34 3.89
CA THR A 34 -11.18 1.00 3.87
C THR A 34 -11.01 0.23 5.17
N GLN A 35 -10.35 0.81 6.18
CA GLN A 35 -10.02 0.18 7.47
C GLN A 35 -9.24 -1.14 7.33
N ARG A 36 -8.51 -1.27 6.22
CA ARG A 36 -7.73 -2.46 5.85
C ARG A 36 -6.42 -2.03 5.21
N GLY A 37 -5.33 -2.70 5.59
CA GLY A 37 -4.06 -2.62 4.88
C GLY A 37 -4.06 -3.47 3.62
N SER A 38 -3.18 -3.14 2.68
CA SER A 38 -2.90 -4.03 1.56
C SER A 38 -2.25 -5.32 2.04
N THR A 39 -2.60 -6.43 1.41
CA THR A 39 -1.94 -7.73 1.63
C THR A 39 -1.09 -8.08 0.40
N PRO A 40 -0.13 -9.01 0.52
CA PRO A 40 0.61 -9.51 -0.64
C PRO A 40 -0.32 -10.05 -1.76
N LEU A 41 -1.47 -10.62 -1.38
CA LEU A 41 -2.46 -11.11 -2.34
C LEU A 41 -3.16 -9.97 -3.09
N ASP A 42 -3.40 -8.83 -2.46
CA ASP A 42 -3.97 -7.65 -3.13
C ASP A 42 -3.00 -7.09 -4.18
N ILE A 43 -1.70 -7.06 -3.87
CA ILE A 43 -0.64 -6.67 -4.82
C ILE A 43 -0.59 -7.66 -5.98
N ALA A 44 -0.59 -8.97 -5.70
CA ALA A 44 -0.56 -10.00 -6.73
C ALA A 44 -1.76 -9.88 -7.69
N ARG A 45 -2.96 -9.60 -7.16
CA ARG A 45 -4.17 -9.35 -7.98
C ARG A 45 -4.03 -8.13 -8.88
N ALA A 46 -3.41 -7.04 -8.39
CA ALA A 46 -3.15 -5.85 -9.21
C ALA A 46 -2.15 -6.12 -10.34
N VAL A 47 -1.09 -6.88 -10.05
CA VAL A 47 -0.13 -7.33 -11.08
C VAL A 47 -0.83 -8.22 -12.11
N PHE A 48 -1.68 -9.15 -11.65
CA PHE A 48 -2.44 -10.04 -12.52
C PHE A 48 -3.42 -9.27 -13.42
N TYR A 49 -4.09 -8.25 -12.89
CA TYR A 49 -4.93 -7.35 -13.67
C TYR A 49 -4.15 -6.70 -14.84
N PHE A 50 -2.94 -6.18 -14.61
CA PHE A 50 -2.12 -5.64 -15.70
C PHE A 50 -1.61 -6.72 -16.66
N ALA A 51 -1.40 -7.95 -16.19
CA ALA A 51 -0.99 -9.07 -17.03
C ALA A 51 -2.11 -9.46 -18.00
N GLU A 52 -3.36 -9.54 -17.53
CA GLU A 52 -4.53 -9.91 -18.34
C GLU A 52 -4.99 -8.79 -19.29
N ASN A 53 -4.69 -7.52 -18.99
CA ASN A 53 -5.12 -6.38 -19.79
C ASN A 53 -4.00 -5.87 -20.71
N GLU A 54 -3.92 -6.44 -21.93
CA GLU A 54 -2.84 -6.17 -22.88
C GLU A 54 -2.79 -4.74 -23.45
N LEU A 55 -3.89 -3.99 -23.40
CA LEU A 55 -3.90 -2.60 -23.89
C LEU A 55 -3.39 -1.58 -22.86
N LEU A 56 -3.15 -2.00 -21.61
CA LEU A 56 -2.74 -1.10 -20.55
C LEU A 56 -1.21 -1.01 -20.44
N THR A 57 -0.71 0.21 -20.63
CA THR A 57 0.67 0.63 -20.37
C THR A 57 0.67 2.08 -19.86
N GLY A 58 1.68 2.45 -19.08
CA GLY A 58 1.84 3.79 -18.51
C GLY A 58 0.85 4.09 -17.38
N GLN A 59 0.26 3.06 -16.76
CA GLN A 59 -0.72 3.22 -15.69
C GLN A 59 -0.10 2.92 -14.32
N SER A 60 -0.57 3.65 -13.31
CA SER A 60 -0.26 3.40 -11.90
C SER A 60 -1.51 2.97 -11.17
N LEU A 61 -1.44 1.86 -10.46
CA LEU A 61 -2.53 1.38 -9.60
C LEU A 61 -2.13 1.46 -8.14
N VAL A 62 -2.84 2.28 -7.36
CA VAL A 62 -2.62 2.39 -5.93
C VAL A 62 -3.42 1.31 -5.20
N VAL A 63 -2.73 0.50 -4.40
CA VAL A 63 -3.28 -0.64 -3.67
C VAL A 63 -2.94 -0.47 -2.20
N ASP A 64 -3.60 0.46 -1.53
CA ASP A 64 -3.23 0.91 -0.18
C ASP A 64 -4.42 1.12 0.76
N GLY A 65 -5.63 0.72 0.35
CA GLY A 65 -6.84 0.97 1.12
C GLY A 65 -7.23 2.44 1.26
N GLY A 66 -6.64 3.32 0.43
CA GLY A 66 -6.80 4.77 0.47
C GLY A 66 -5.82 5.47 1.42
N GLN A 67 -4.76 4.79 1.89
CA GLN A 67 -3.75 5.38 2.79
C GLN A 67 -3.19 6.71 2.25
N HIS A 68 -2.90 6.81 0.95
CA HIS A 68 -2.38 8.02 0.30
C HIS A 68 -3.36 9.21 0.31
N LEU A 69 -4.65 8.97 0.57
CA LEU A 69 -5.67 10.01 0.69
C LEU A 69 -5.73 10.60 2.10
N VAL A 70 -5.07 9.97 3.07
CA VAL A 70 -5.07 10.42 4.47
C VAL A 70 -3.80 11.23 4.73
N PRO A 71 -3.91 12.55 4.98
CA PRO A 71 -2.74 13.36 5.29
C PRO A 71 -2.13 12.91 6.61
N SER A 72 -0.80 12.83 6.65
CA SER A 72 -0.05 12.49 7.85
C SER A 72 1.08 13.48 8.08
N LEU A 73 1.26 13.91 9.33
CA LEU A 73 2.34 14.81 9.72
C LEU A 73 3.71 14.10 9.80
N ARG A 74 3.72 12.77 9.81
CA ARG A 74 4.92 11.92 9.84
C ARG A 74 4.71 10.63 9.05
N ASP A 75 5.77 9.86 8.88
CA ASP A 75 5.66 8.50 8.32
C ASP A 75 4.67 7.64 9.12
N VAL A 76 3.88 6.84 8.40
CA VAL A 76 2.84 5.97 8.97
C VAL A 76 3.38 5.01 10.02
N MET A 77 4.64 4.60 9.93
CA MET A 77 5.28 3.73 10.92
C MET A 77 5.32 4.37 12.32
N TYR A 78 5.43 5.70 12.42
CA TYR A 78 5.55 6.43 13.69
C TYR A 78 4.21 6.94 14.24
N LEU A 79 3.09 6.61 13.59
CA LEU A 79 1.77 7.11 13.95
C LEU A 79 1.09 6.38 15.12
N THR A 80 1.59 5.20 15.49
CA THR A 80 1.03 4.35 16.55
C THR A 80 2.11 4.01 17.55
N GLY A 81 2.16 4.74 18.68
CA GLY A 81 2.84 4.40 19.95
C GLY A 81 4.30 3.92 19.89
N GLY A 82 5.22 4.56 20.61
CA GLY A 82 6.63 4.14 20.67
C GLY A 82 7.53 5.29 21.08
N LYS A 83 8.86 5.08 21.13
CA LYS A 83 9.84 6.10 21.53
C LYS A 83 9.76 7.40 20.70
N TYR A 84 9.14 7.34 19.52
CA TYR A 84 9.02 8.45 18.56
C TYR A 84 7.57 8.82 18.21
N ALA A 85 6.57 8.28 18.92
CA ALA A 85 5.19 8.71 18.75
C ALA A 85 5.03 10.15 19.27
N VAL A 86 4.50 11.03 18.42
CA VAL A 86 4.19 12.43 18.73
C VAL A 86 2.70 12.68 18.54
#